data_AF-A0A6P9AYF8-F1
#
_entry.id   AF-A0A6P9AYF8-F1
#
_cell.length_a   1.000
_cell.length_b   1.000
_cell.length_c   1.000
_cell.angle_alpha   90.00
_cell.angle_beta   90.00
_cell.angle_gamma   90.00
#
_symmetry.space_group_name_H-M   'P 1'
#
loop_
_entity.id
_entity.type
_entity.pdbx_description
1 polymer ?
#
loop_
_entity_poly.entity_id
_entity_poly.type
_entity_poly.pdbx_seq_one_letter_code
_entity_poly.pdbx_strand_id
1 'polypeptide(L)'
;MVLLMGLWFTVVIFLLGIPRDHCTQIIGGKESVPHSRPFMAKIKGSKLCGGSLIKPNWVLTAAHCHITKYTKVILGIHSEKDTTKQVFKVNKSHRHPCYDRGTKENDIMLLQ
;
A
#
# COMPACT_ATOMS: atom_id res chain seq x y z
N MET A 1 12.92 15.14 46.24
CA MET A 1 13.83 14.54 45.24
C MET A 1 13.44 13.10 44.88
N VAL A 2 13.12 12.24 45.87
CA VAL A 2 12.76 10.82 45.64
C VAL A 2 11.46 10.60 44.84
N LEU A 3 10.41 11.39 45.08
CA LEU A 3 9.13 11.28 44.37
C LEU A 3 9.23 11.64 42.87
N LEU A 4 10.05 12.63 42.54
CA LEU A 4 10.32 13.02 41.15
C LEU A 4 11.09 11.90 40.43
N MET A 5 12.08 11.29 41.08
CA MET A 5 12.83 10.17 40.52
C MET A 5 11.94 8.95 40.23
N GLY A 6 10.96 8.65 41.10
CA GLY A 6 9.99 7.57 40.90
C GLY A 6 9.06 7.81 39.71
N LEU A 7 8.56 9.04 39.53
CA LEU A 7 7.73 9.42 38.38
C LEU A 7 8.51 9.28 37.06
N TRP A 8 9.76 9.74 37.02
CA TRP A 8 10.64 9.58 35.87
C TRP A 8 10.88 8.10 35.54
N PHE A 9 11.08 7.25 36.54
CA PHE A 9 11.22 5.80 36.34
C PHE A 9 9.97 5.18 35.72
N THR A 10 8.77 5.55 36.19
CA THR A 10 7.51 5.05 35.63
C THR A 10 7.27 5.51 34.18
N VAL A 11 7.64 6.76 33.86
CA VAL A 11 7.53 7.30 32.49
C VAL A 11 8.50 6.58 31.55
N VAL A 12 9.74 6.33 31.98
CA VAL A 12 10.73 5.60 31.18
C VAL A 12 10.29 4.16 30.91
N ILE A 13 9.76 3.46 31.91
CA ILE A 13 9.21 2.09 31.73
C ILE A 13 8.04 2.10 30.74
N PHE A 14 7.14 3.08 30.84
CA PHE A 14 6.00 3.21 29.94
C PHE A 14 6.44 3.50 28.49
N LEU A 15 7.44 4.37 28.30
CA LEU A 15 8.01 4.68 26.98
C LEU A 15 8.78 3.51 26.35
N LEU A 16 9.46 2.69 27.16
CA LEU A 16 10.16 1.48 26.69
C LEU A 16 9.21 0.30 26.43
N GLY A 17 7.99 0.34 26.99
CA GLY A 17 6.95 -0.68 26.84
C GLY A 17 5.98 -0.45 25.67
N ILE A 18 6.09 0.66 24.94
CA ILE A 18 5.32 0.87 23.71
C ILE A 18 5.85 -0.14 22.68
N PRO A 19 5.04 -1.12 22.22
CA PRO A 19 5.45 -1.98 21.13
C PRO A 19 5.75 -1.07 19.93
N ARG A 20 6.99 -1.09 19.45
CA ARG A 20 7.32 -0.44 18.19
C ARG A 20 6.43 -1.08 17.14
N ASP A 21 5.52 -0.29 16.54
CA ASP A 21 4.74 -0.76 15.40
C ASP A 21 5.72 -1.32 14.37
N HIS A 22 5.66 -2.63 14.16
CA HIS A 22 6.53 -3.35 13.23
C HIS A 22 6.13 -2.98 11.79
N CYS A 23 6.54 -1.81 11.31
CA CYS A 23 6.66 -1.54 9.88
C CYS A 23 8.11 -1.89 9.52
N THR A 24 8.44 -3.07 9.01
CA THR A 24 7.99 -3.60 7.72
C THR A 24 8.55 -5.03 7.58
N GLN A 25 7.89 -5.94 6.86
CA GLN A 25 8.62 -6.92 6.03
C GLN A 25 7.76 -7.62 4.96
N ILE A 26 8.20 -7.56 3.70
CA ILE A 26 7.98 -8.62 2.70
C ILE A 26 9.32 -8.88 1.98
N ILE A 27 10.16 -9.73 2.57
CA ILE A 27 10.95 -10.79 1.92
C ILE A 27 10.94 -11.94 2.94
N GLY A 28 10.41 -13.12 2.59
CA GLY A 28 10.19 -14.25 3.51
C GLY A 28 8.93 -14.17 4.39
N GLY A 29 8.00 -13.26 4.09
CA GLY A 29 6.77 -13.08 4.86
C GLY A 29 5.80 -14.25 4.79
N LYS A 30 4.68 -14.13 5.51
CA LYS A 30 3.59 -15.12 5.52
C LYS A 30 2.50 -14.72 4.54
N GLU A 31 1.85 -15.72 3.94
CA GLU A 31 0.63 -15.51 3.15
C GLU A 31 -0.42 -14.74 3.97
N SER A 32 -1.02 -13.73 3.33
CA SER A 32 -2.09 -12.95 3.95
C SER A 32 -3.33 -13.83 4.13
N VAL A 33 -4.07 -13.66 5.24
CA VAL A 33 -5.40 -14.27 5.37
C VAL A 33 -6.26 -13.87 4.16
N PRO A 34 -6.93 -14.82 3.47
CA PRO A 34 -7.73 -14.53 2.29
C PRO A 34 -8.64 -13.32 2.47
N HIS A 35 -8.58 -12.38 1.52
CA HIS A 35 -9.41 -11.16 1.47
C HIS A 35 -9.31 -10.21 2.68
N SER A 36 -8.37 -10.41 3.61
CA SER A 36 -8.16 -9.53 4.78
C SER A 36 -7.59 -8.13 4.46
N ARG A 37 -7.24 -7.90 3.18
CA ARG A 37 -6.77 -6.61 2.64
C ARG A 37 -7.67 -6.21 1.47
N PRO A 38 -8.94 -5.83 1.74
CA PRO A 38 -9.94 -5.64 0.69
C PRO A 38 -9.63 -4.48 -0.27
N PHE A 39 -8.79 -3.54 0.17
CA PHE A 39 -8.30 -2.42 -0.65
C PHE A 39 -7.20 -2.83 -1.63
N MET A 40 -6.58 -4.01 -1.49
CA MET A 40 -5.43 -4.37 -2.32
C MET A 40 -5.80 -4.51 -3.80
N ALA A 41 -5.06 -3.81 -4.65
CA ALA A 41 -5.23 -3.82 -6.09
C ALA A 41 -4.01 -4.45 -6.77
N LYS A 42 -4.25 -5.47 -7.61
CA LYS A 42 -3.25 -6.00 -8.52
C LYS A 42 -3.34 -5.24 -9.85
N ILE A 43 -2.25 -4.58 -10.23
CA ILE A 43 -2.15 -3.83 -11.48
C ILE A 43 -1.32 -4.66 -12.46
N LYS A 44 -1.98 -5.23 -13.47
CA LYS A 44 -1.37 -6.13 -14.46
C LYS A 44 -1.26 -5.41 -15.81
N GLY A 45 -0.03 -5.07 -16.19
CA GLY A 45 0.31 -4.54 -17.52
C GLY A 45 1.55 -5.26 -18.07
N SER A 46 2.48 -4.51 -18.68
CA SER A 46 3.79 -5.04 -19.07
C SER A 46 4.67 -5.40 -17.86
N LYS A 47 4.45 -4.74 -16.73
CA LYS A 47 5.02 -5.06 -15.42
C LYS A 47 3.90 -5.24 -14.40
N LEU A 48 4.20 -6.01 -13.36
CA LEU A 48 3.31 -6.16 -12.21
C LEU A 48 3.52 -4.99 -11.24
N CYS A 49 2.43 -4.36 -10.84
CA CYS A 49 2.39 -3.31 -9.81
C CYS A 49 1.29 -3.61 -8.79
N GLY A 50 1.40 -2.98 -7.61
CA GLY A 50 0.36 -2.95 -6.60
C GLY A 50 -0.33 -1.59 -6.51
N GLY A 51 -1.46 -1.56 -5.82
CA GLY A 51 -2.16 -0.32 -5.48
C GLY A 51 -3.15 -0.53 -4.34
N SER A 52 -3.82 0.54 -3.96
CA SER A 52 -4.86 0.55 -2.93
C SER A 52 -6.12 1.24 -3.47
N LEU A 53 -7.27 0.58 -3.39
CA LEU A 53 -8.56 1.20 -3.62
C LEU A 53 -8.86 2.16 -2.46
N ILE A 54 -8.86 3.46 -2.73
CA ILE A 54 -9.04 4.50 -1.71
C ILE A 54 -10.45 5.10 -1.72
N LYS A 55 -11.18 4.94 -2.82
CA LYS A 55 -12.56 5.39 -3.03
C LYS A 55 -13.17 4.53 -4.16
N PRO A 56 -14.50 4.39 -4.28
CA PRO A 56 -15.11 3.77 -5.46
C PRO A 56 -14.51 4.32 -6.76
N ASN A 57 -14.03 3.42 -7.62
CA ASN A 57 -13.37 3.71 -8.90
C ASN A 57 -12.07 4.53 -8.82
N TRP A 58 -11.39 4.58 -7.66
CA TRP A 58 -10.11 5.28 -7.52
C TRP A 58 -9.07 4.39 -6.84
N VAL A 59 -8.01 4.06 -7.58
CA VAL A 59 -6.86 3.30 -7.07
C VAL A 59 -5.65 4.21 -6.95
N LEU A 60 -5.08 4.26 -5.75
CA LEU A 60 -3.79 4.86 -5.48
C LEU A 60 -2.67 3.87 -5.82
N THR A 61 -1.66 4.33 -6.56
CA THR A 61 -0.47 3.54 -6.92
C THR A 61 0.75 4.45 -7.08
N ALA A 62 1.90 3.87 -7.39
CA ALA A 62 3.12 4.60 -7.67
C ALA A 62 3.13 5.18 -9.10
N ALA A 63 3.64 6.39 -9.27
CA ALA A 63 3.74 7.06 -10.58
C ALA A 63 4.66 6.32 -11.58
N HIS A 64 5.66 5.59 -11.08
CA HIS A 64 6.57 4.80 -11.88
C HIS A 64 5.90 3.57 -12.51
N CYS A 65 4.72 3.16 -12.02
CA CYS A 65 3.96 2.08 -12.63
C CYS A 65 3.55 2.48 -14.06
N HIS A 66 3.93 1.67 -15.04
CA HIS A 66 3.68 1.97 -16.44
C HIS A 66 2.26 1.54 -16.84
N ILE A 67 1.39 2.53 -17.05
CA ILE A 67 -0.02 2.31 -17.40
C ILE A 67 -0.20 2.50 -18.91
N THR A 68 -0.87 1.54 -19.53
CA THR A 68 -1.21 1.55 -20.96
C THR A 68 -2.69 1.17 -21.14
N LYS A 69 -3.20 1.27 -22.36
CA LYS A 69 -4.57 0.82 -22.69
C LYS A 69 -4.86 -0.67 -22.42
N TYR A 70 -3.80 -1.48 -22.26
CA TYR A 70 -3.91 -2.92 -21.97
C TYR A 70 -3.79 -3.23 -20.47
N THR A 71 -3.48 -2.23 -19.65
CA THR A 71 -3.35 -2.41 -18.19
C THR A 71 -4.70 -2.70 -17.57
N LYS A 72 -4.73 -3.72 -16.70
CA LYS A 72 -5.91 -4.13 -15.93
C LYS A 72 -5.67 -3.92 -14.45
N VAL A 73 -6.68 -3.42 -13.75
CA VAL A 73 -6.75 -3.38 -12.29
C VAL A 73 -7.63 -4.52 -11.82
N ILE A 74 -7.13 -5.35 -10.91
CA ILE A 74 -7.84 -6.52 -10.39
C ILE A 74 -8.01 -6.33 -8.88
N LEU A 75 -9.25 -6.38 -8.42
CA LEU A 75 -9.64 -6.19 -7.01
C LEU A 75 -10.29 -7.48 -6.46
N GLY A 76 -10.28 -7.61 -5.12
CA GLY A 76 -10.89 -8.75 -4.43
C GLY A 76 -10.18 -10.07 -4.68
N ILE A 77 -8.91 -10.03 -5.07
CA ILE A 77 -8.09 -11.19 -5.40
C ILE A 77 -7.13 -11.53 -4.24
N HIS A 78 -7.15 -12.78 -3.82
CA HIS A 78 -6.17 -13.43 -2.97
C HIS A 78 -5.32 -14.41 -3.80
N SER A 79 -5.94 -15.19 -4.69
CA SER A 79 -5.27 -16.13 -5.60
C SER A 79 -5.73 -15.95 -7.06
N GLU A 80 -4.92 -16.38 -8.05
CA GLU A 80 -5.33 -16.31 -9.47
C GLU A 80 -6.61 -17.12 -9.77
N LYS A 81 -6.93 -18.11 -8.93
CA LYS A 81 -8.09 -18.99 -9.10
C LYS A 81 -9.39 -18.36 -8.58
N ASP A 82 -9.33 -17.24 -7.87
CA ASP A 82 -10.52 -16.63 -7.27
C ASP A 82 -11.54 -16.25 -8.35
N THR A 83 -12.77 -16.72 -8.19
CA THR A 83 -13.87 -16.48 -9.13
C THR A 83 -14.58 -15.16 -8.88
N THR A 84 -14.46 -14.62 -7.66
CA THR A 84 -15.08 -13.36 -7.21
C THR A 84 -14.26 -12.11 -7.53
N LYS A 85 -13.07 -12.27 -8.12
CA LYS A 85 -12.19 -11.16 -8.50
C LYS A 85 -12.88 -10.27 -9.54
N GLN A 86 -12.69 -8.97 -9.40
CA GLN A 86 -13.24 -7.98 -10.33
C GLN A 86 -12.11 -7.40 -11.17
N VAL A 87 -12.34 -7.26 -12.48
CA VAL A 87 -11.32 -6.82 -13.43
C VAL A 87 -11.78 -5.55 -14.13
N PHE A 88 -11.01 -4.47 -13.98
CA PHE A 88 -11.31 -3.16 -14.51
C PHE A 88 -10.23 -2.71 -15.50
N LYS A 89 -10.65 -1.96 -16.52
CA LYS A 89 -9.74 -1.18 -17.38
C LYS A 89 -9.50 0.17 -16.73
N VAL A 90 -8.30 0.73 -16.90
CA VAL A 90 -8.01 2.11 -16.48
C VAL A 90 -8.53 3.06 -17.54
N ASN A 91 -9.38 4.00 -17.14
CA ASN A 91 -9.88 5.08 -17.98
C ASN A 91 -8.91 6.26 -17.99
N LYS A 92 -8.47 6.69 -16.80
CA LYS A 92 -7.54 7.82 -16.64
C LYS A 92 -6.44 7.52 -15.64
N SER A 93 -5.24 8.00 -15.94
CA SER A 93 -4.10 7.99 -15.02
C SER A 93 -3.70 9.42 -14.69
N HIS A 94 -3.84 9.78 -13.42
CA HIS A 94 -3.50 11.08 -12.88
C HIS A 94 -2.18 10.97 -12.13
N ARG A 95 -1.09 11.05 -12.87
CA ARG A 95 0.26 11.08 -12.30
C ARG A 95 0.47 12.40 -11.58
N HIS A 96 1.19 12.38 -10.45
CA HIS A 96 1.60 13.62 -9.80
C HIS A 96 2.35 14.53 -10.79
N PRO A 97 1.98 15.82 -10.90
CA PRO A 97 2.55 16.74 -11.91
C PRO A 97 4.06 16.94 -11.73
N CYS A 98 4.55 16.85 -10.50
CA CYS A 98 5.97 16.97 -10.16
C CYS A 98 6.69 15.62 -10.02
N TYR A 99 6.16 14.52 -10.58
CA TYR A 99 6.87 13.24 -10.54
C TYR A 99 8.16 13.32 -11.36
N ASP A 100 9.29 13.08 -10.70
CA ASP A 100 10.59 13.04 -11.35
C ASP A 100 11.01 11.59 -11.63
N ARG A 101 11.30 11.30 -12.90
CA ARG A 101 11.63 9.93 -13.33
C ARG A 101 13.04 9.50 -12.91
N GLY A 102 13.97 10.42 -12.67
CA GLY A 102 15.34 10.10 -12.27
C GLY A 102 15.41 9.74 -10.79
N THR A 103 14.97 10.67 -9.96
CA THR A 103 15.03 10.63 -8.48
C THR A 103 13.90 9.81 -7.86
N LYS A 104 12.77 9.64 -8.56
CA LYS A 104 11.50 9.08 -8.03
C LYS A 104 10.81 9.97 -7.00
N GLU A 105 11.13 11.26 -6.95
CA GLU A 105 10.35 12.17 -6.14
C GLU A 105 8.90 12.26 -6.64
N ASN A 106 7.97 12.39 -5.69
CA ASN A 106 6.54 12.43 -5.95
C ASN A 106 6.01 11.20 -6.71
N ASP A 107 6.50 10.00 -6.36
CA ASP A 107 6.12 8.72 -6.98
C ASP A 107 4.72 8.25 -6.58
N ILE A 108 3.72 9.04 -6.94
CA ILE A 108 2.31 8.83 -6.59
C ILE A 108 1.41 9.12 -7.80
N MET A 109 0.40 8.27 -8.00
CA MET A 109 -0.54 8.36 -9.10
C MET A 109 -1.91 7.81 -8.70
N LEU A 110 -2.96 8.46 -9.19
CA LEU A 110 -4.34 7.98 -9.08
C LEU A 110 -4.79 7.38 -10.41
N LEU A 111 -5.44 6.22 -10.35
CA LEU A 111 -6.10 5.57 -11.48
C LEU A 111 -7.60 5.66 -11.30
N GLN A 112 -8.30 6.06 -12.36
CA GLN A 112 -9.76 6.08 -12.47
C GLN A 112 -10.22 5.12 -13.56
#